data_AF-A0A0T5ZCU7-F1
#
_entry.id   AF-A0A0T5ZCU7-F1
#
_cell.length_a   1.000
_cell.length_b   1.000
_cell.length_c   1.000
_cell.angle_alpha   90.00
_cell.angle_beta   90.00
_cell.angle_gamma   90.00
#
_symmetry.space_group_name_H-M   'P 1'
#
loop_
_entity.id
_entity.type
_entity.pdbx_description
1 polymer ?
#
loop_
_entity_poly.entity_id
_entity_poly.type
_entity_poly.pdbx_seq_one_letter_code
_entity_poly.pdbx_strand_id
1 'polypeptide(L)'
;MVSRTIGKLYPIPLDDYPKLLRYKVSEKGIFYIEDLIREIYVENKELSLNKLTQLGLLLKTYICQTKRIDEEAMFRDISDRAKKYGGVETDFIKEVLNSLTMRDFIAPNPQYDPRIAIRIHQKDRN
;
A
#
# COMPACT_ATOMS: atom_id res chain seq x y z
N MET A 1 34.01 11.28 4.82
CA MET A 1 32.71 11.92 4.48
C MET A 1 31.86 10.90 3.75
N VAL A 2 30.87 10.31 4.45
CA VAL A 2 29.98 9.29 3.86
C VAL A 2 28.89 10.03 3.09
N SER A 3 28.96 9.97 1.77
CA SER A 3 27.92 10.48 0.88
C SER A 3 26.67 9.62 1.09
N ARG A 4 25.61 10.20 1.67
CA ARG A 4 24.28 9.59 1.68
C ARG A 4 23.82 9.50 0.24
N THR A 5 23.86 8.30 -0.34
CA THR A 5 23.27 8.01 -1.64
C THR A 5 21.76 8.17 -1.50
N ILE A 6 21.25 9.37 -1.73
CA ILE A 6 19.85 9.56 -2.13
C ILE A 6 19.71 8.70 -3.38
N GLY A 7 19.02 7.57 -3.25
CA GLY A 7 18.90 6.56 -4.30
C GLY A 7 18.47 7.24 -5.59
N LYS A 8 19.38 7.26 -6.58
CA LYS A 8 19.01 7.54 -7.96
C LYS A 8 18.06 6.41 -8.35
N LEU A 9 16.77 6.69 -8.27
CA LEU A 9 15.75 5.80 -8.77
C LEU A 9 16.00 5.65 -10.27
N TYR A 10 16.20 4.41 -10.72
CA TYR A 10 16.22 4.08 -12.13
C TYR A 10 14.92 4.57 -12.78
N PRO A 11 14.94 5.12 -14.00
CA PRO A 11 13.73 5.46 -14.72
C PRO A 11 12.88 4.19 -14.85
N ILE A 12 11.68 4.21 -14.27
CA ILE A 12 10.73 3.11 -14.40
C ILE A 12 10.17 3.16 -15.82
N PRO A 13 10.24 2.06 -16.59
CA PRO A 13 9.68 2.00 -17.93
C PRO A 13 8.19 2.41 -17.94
N LEU A 14 7.75 3.10 -18.99
CA LEU A 14 6.35 3.51 -19.15
C LEU A 14 5.37 2.32 -19.15
N ASP A 15 5.81 1.12 -19.52
CA ASP A 15 4.98 -0.09 -19.46
C ASP A 15 4.81 -0.62 -18.03
N ASP A 16 5.67 -0.20 -17.11
CA ASP A 16 5.56 -0.47 -15.67
C ASP A 16 4.78 0.63 -14.94
N TYR A 17 4.25 1.62 -15.67
CA TYR A 17 3.51 2.76 -15.10
C TYR A 17 2.19 2.39 -14.39
N PRO A 18 1.41 1.40 -14.83
CA PRO A 18 0.27 0.91 -14.04
C PRO A 18 0.67 0.39 -12.66
N LYS A 19 1.96 0.08 -12.45
CA LYS A 19 2.54 -0.42 -11.21
C LYS A 19 3.10 0.71 -10.34
N LEU A 20 3.19 1.94 -10.86
CA LEU A 20 3.52 3.13 -10.07
C LEU A 20 2.32 3.53 -9.21
N LEU A 21 2.42 3.27 -7.91
CA LEU A 21 1.42 3.71 -6.96
C LEU A 21 1.60 5.18 -6.59
N ARG A 22 0.49 5.83 -6.28
CA ARG A 22 0.42 7.22 -5.80
C ARG A 22 1.16 7.40 -4.45
N TYR A 23 1.27 6.33 -3.69
CA TYR A 23 1.93 6.27 -2.39
C TYR A 23 3.00 5.18 -2.36
N LYS A 24 3.97 5.35 -1.46
CA LYS A 24 4.96 4.35 -1.06
C LYS A 24 4.87 4.11 0.45
N VAL A 25 5.14 2.89 0.89
CA VAL A 25 5.25 2.56 2.31
C VAL A 25 6.61 3.04 2.83
N SER A 26 6.61 3.72 3.97
CA SER A 26 7.84 4.15 4.65
C SER A 26 8.43 3.01 5.49
N GLU A 27 9.66 3.17 5.98
CA GLU A 27 10.25 2.22 6.93
C GLU A 27 9.38 2.02 8.18
N LYS A 28 8.84 3.11 8.73
CA LYS A 28 7.89 3.08 9.84
C LYS A 28 6.61 2.31 9.48
N GLY A 29 6.14 2.46 8.25
CA GLY A 29 5.00 1.70 7.73
C GLY A 29 5.29 0.21 7.64
N ILE A 30 6.51 -0.19 7.28
CA ILE A 30 6.93 -1.59 7.23
C ILE A 30 6.90 -2.22 8.63
N PHE A 31 7.47 -1.56 9.64
CA PHE A 31 7.38 -2.05 11.02
C PHE A 31 5.94 -2.18 11.50
N TYR A 32 5.08 -1.23 11.13
CA TYR A 32 3.67 -1.30 11.51
C TYR A 32 2.93 -2.46 10.80
N ILE A 33 3.29 -2.79 9.56
CA ILE A 33 2.80 -4.01 8.89
C ILE A 33 3.19 -5.25 9.70
N GLU A 34 4.48 -5.36 10.07
CA GLU A 34 4.99 -6.50 10.84
C GLU A 34 4.28 -6.65 12.20
N ASP A 35 4.05 -5.55 12.90
CA ASP A 35 3.32 -5.54 14.17
C ASP A 35 1.88 -6.06 14.01
N LEU A 36 1.15 -5.59 12.99
CA LEU A 36 -0.22 -6.02 12.73
C LEU A 36 -0.29 -7.49 12.28
N ILE A 37 0.68 -7.95 11.48
CA ILE A 37 0.81 -9.37 11.10
C ILE A 37 1.06 -10.21 12.35
N ARG A 38 1.94 -9.76 13.26
CA ARG A 38 2.22 -10.45 14.51
C ARG A 38 0.97 -10.56 15.39
N GLU A 39 0.19 -9.48 15.53
CA GLU A 39 -1.07 -9.50 16.27
C GLU A 39 -2.01 -10.60 15.72
N ILE A 40 -2.15 -10.72 14.39
CA ILE A 40 -3.04 -11.69 13.76
C ILE A 40 -2.52 -13.12 13.86
N TYR A 41 -1.30 -13.38 13.39
CA TYR A 41 -0.84 -14.74 13.09
C TYR A 41 0.00 -15.37 14.20
N VAL A 42 0.57 -14.56 15.09
CA VAL A 42 1.39 -15.04 16.22
C VAL A 42 0.58 -14.97 17.51
N GLU A 43 -0.05 -13.82 17.75
CA GLU A 43 -0.81 -13.58 18.97
C GLU A 43 -2.28 -14.02 18.87
N ASN A 44 -2.74 -14.44 17.69
CA ASN A 44 -4.11 -14.88 17.41
C ASN A 44 -5.18 -13.84 17.82
N LYS A 45 -4.87 -12.54 17.68
CA LYS A 45 -5.81 -11.45 17.99
C LYS A 45 -6.72 -11.17 16.81
N GLU A 46 -7.98 -10.89 17.12
CA GLU A 46 -8.89 -10.28 16.15
C GLU A 46 -8.62 -8.76 16.06
N LEU A 47 -8.36 -8.30 14.84
CA LEU A 47 -8.19 -6.87 14.56
C LEU A 47 -9.53 -6.21 14.24
N SER A 48 -9.67 -4.94 14.64
CA SER A 48 -10.81 -4.12 14.22
C SER A 48 -10.81 -3.87 12.72
N LEU A 49 -11.97 -3.55 12.15
CA LEU A 49 -12.10 -3.20 10.73
C LEU A 49 -11.12 -2.08 10.32
N ASN A 50 -10.93 -1.06 11.16
CA ASN A 50 -9.96 0.01 10.93
C ASN A 50 -8.52 -0.52 10.79
N LYS A 51 -8.08 -1.40 11.71
CA LYS A 51 -6.74 -2.00 11.64
C LYS A 51 -6.59 -2.93 10.43
N LEU A 52 -7.62 -3.71 10.09
CA LEU A 52 -7.63 -4.56 8.90
C LEU A 52 -7.54 -3.73 7.61
N THR A 53 -8.29 -2.64 7.51
CA THR A 53 -8.22 -1.71 6.38
C THR A 53 -6.84 -1.05 6.28
N GLN A 54 -6.26 -0.62 7.41
CA GLN A 54 -4.89 -0.10 7.45
C GLN A 54 -3.88 -1.12 6.93
N LEU A 55 -3.94 -2.35 7.45
CA LEU A 55 -3.06 -3.44 7.02
C LEU A 55 -3.23 -3.76 5.54
N GLY A 56 -4.47 -3.86 5.05
CA GLY A 56 -4.75 -4.14 3.64
C GLY A 56 -4.19 -3.08 2.70
N LEU A 57 -4.37 -1.79 3.02
CA LEU A 57 -3.85 -0.69 2.23
C LEU A 57 -2.31 -0.64 2.24
N LEU A 58 -1.70 -0.82 3.41
CA LEU A 58 -0.25 -0.86 3.57
C LEU A 58 0.36 -2.05 2.82
N LEU A 59 -0.20 -3.25 3.01
CA LEU A 59 0.29 -4.48 2.41
C LEU A 59 0.15 -4.44 0.89
N LYS A 60 -0.99 -3.99 0.34
CA LYS A 60 -1.12 -3.85 -1.12
C LYS A 60 -0.15 -2.81 -1.69
N THR A 61 0.06 -1.71 -0.98
CA THR A 61 1.04 -0.68 -1.37
C THR A 61 2.46 -1.26 -1.37
N TYR A 62 2.80 -2.02 -0.33
CA TYR A 62 4.10 -2.66 -0.16
C TYR A 62 4.37 -3.73 -1.24
N ILE A 63 3.39 -4.60 -1.53
CA ILE A 63 3.46 -5.62 -2.58
C ILE A 63 3.78 -4.98 -3.94
N CYS A 64 3.03 -3.94 -4.31
CA CYS A 64 3.26 -3.24 -5.58
C CYS A 64 4.63 -2.54 -5.60
N GLN A 65 5.05 -1.95 -4.48
CA GLN A 65 6.35 -1.29 -4.35
C GLN A 65 7.53 -2.27 -4.47
N THR A 66 7.40 -3.47 -3.90
CA THR A 66 8.51 -4.46 -3.80
C THR A 66 8.45 -5.57 -4.83
N LYS A 67 7.36 -5.67 -5.59
CA LYS A 67 7.08 -6.76 -6.54
C LYS A 67 7.01 -8.15 -5.89
N ARG A 68 6.66 -8.20 -4.60
CA ARG A 68 6.48 -9.45 -3.84
C ARG A 68 5.08 -10.03 -4.03
N ILE A 69 4.88 -10.68 -5.17
CA ILE A 69 3.58 -11.27 -5.56
C ILE A 69 3.20 -12.43 -4.64
N ASP A 70 4.18 -13.08 -4.01
CA ASP A 70 3.99 -14.13 -3.01
C ASP A 70 3.18 -13.66 -1.78
N GLU A 71 3.25 -12.38 -1.45
CA GLU A 71 2.47 -11.80 -0.34
C GLU A 71 0.99 -11.53 -0.72
N GLU A 72 0.57 -11.76 -1.98
CA GLU A 72 -0.84 -11.57 -2.40
C GLU A 72 -1.81 -12.52 -1.68
N ALA A 73 -1.36 -13.71 -1.29
CA ALA A 73 -2.17 -14.64 -0.51
C ALA A 73 -2.54 -14.05 0.86
N MET A 74 -1.59 -13.38 1.51
CA MET A 74 -1.82 -12.71 2.79
C MET A 74 -2.78 -11.53 2.62
N PHE A 75 -2.61 -10.71 1.58
CA PHE A 75 -3.55 -9.63 1.28
C PHE A 75 -4.98 -10.14 1.07
N ARG A 76 -5.15 -11.29 0.41
CA ARG A 76 -6.46 -11.91 0.24
C ARG A 76 -7.09 -12.33 1.57
N ASP A 77 -6.32 -12.98 2.45
CA ASP A 77 -6.80 -13.36 3.79
C ASP A 77 -7.23 -12.12 4.61
N ILE A 78 -6.42 -11.05 4.62
CA ILE A 78 -6.77 -9.80 5.31
C ILE A 78 -8.06 -9.18 4.74
N SER A 79 -8.21 -9.20 3.41
CA SER A 79 -9.42 -8.70 2.76
C SER A 79 -10.65 -9.53 3.12
N ASP A 80 -10.52 -10.86 3.18
CA ASP A 80 -11.62 -11.75 3.55
C ASP A 80 -12.01 -11.60 5.04
N ARG A 81 -11.04 -11.31 5.92
CA ARG A 81 -11.32 -10.91 7.31
C ARG A 81 -12.10 -9.58 7.37
N ALA A 82 -11.71 -8.58 6.58
CA ALA A 82 -12.41 -7.29 6.52
C ALA A 82 -13.85 -7.44 5.96
N LYS A 83 -14.06 -8.32 4.99
CA LYS A 83 -15.41 -8.61 4.44
C LYS A 83 -16.39 -9.12 5.48
N LYS A 84 -15.93 -9.82 6.52
CA LYS A 84 -16.79 -10.28 7.63
C LYS A 84 -17.49 -9.12 8.35
N TYR A 85 -16.95 -7.91 8.27
CA TYR A 85 -17.53 -6.69 8.84
C TYR A 85 -18.43 -5.91 7.86
N GLY A 86 -18.80 -6.51 6.71
CA GLY A 86 -19.63 -5.85 5.70
C GLY A 86 -18.85 -5.14 4.59
N GLY A 87 -17.52 -5.26 4.59
CA GLY A 87 -16.66 -4.58 3.63
C GLY A 87 -16.28 -3.16 4.07
N VAL A 88 -15.71 -2.39 3.14
CA VAL A 88 -15.08 -1.10 3.44
C VAL A 88 -15.59 -0.08 2.43
N GLU A 89 -16.28 0.96 2.90
CA GLU A 89 -16.76 2.04 2.02
C GLU A 89 -15.62 2.93 1.53
N THR A 90 -15.82 3.55 0.37
CA THR A 90 -14.81 4.41 -0.28
C THR A 90 -14.37 5.58 0.61
N ASP A 91 -15.30 6.20 1.33
CA ASP A 91 -14.97 7.35 2.18
C ASP A 91 -14.18 6.92 3.42
N PHE A 92 -14.50 5.77 4.01
CA PHE A 92 -13.71 5.17 5.08
C PHE A 92 -12.28 4.83 4.61
N ILE A 93 -12.09 4.36 3.37
CA ILE A 93 -10.75 4.16 2.80
C ILE A 93 -9.97 5.48 2.73
N LYS A 94 -10.60 6.59 2.33
CA LYS A 94 -9.96 7.91 2.27
C LYS A 94 -9.53 8.37 3.67
N GLU A 95 -10.38 8.20 4.68
CA GLU A 95 -10.05 8.52 6.07
C GLU A 95 -8.85 7.72 6.56
N VAL A 96 -8.81 6.42 6.28
CA VAL A 96 -7.69 5.56 6.64
C VAL A 96 -6.41 5.99 5.92
N LEU A 97 -6.46 6.27 4.61
CA LEU A 97 -5.31 6.77 3.84
C LEU A 97 -4.76 8.08 4.41
N ASN A 98 -5.64 9.01 4.81
CA ASN A 98 -5.24 10.25 5.46
C ASN A 98 -4.54 9.98 6.80
N SER A 99 -5.09 9.09 7.62
CA SER A 99 -4.49 8.68 8.89
C SER A 99 -3.11 8.05 8.72
N LEU A 100 -2.94 7.15 7.74
CA LEU A 100 -1.67 6.52 7.41
C LEU A 100 -0.62 7.55 6.95
N THR A 101 -1.06 8.56 6.17
CA THR A 101 -0.20 9.66 5.71
C THR A 101 0.23 10.55 6.87
N MET A 102 -0.70 10.98 7.72
CA MET A 102 -0.42 11.82 8.89
C MET A 102 0.52 11.15 9.92
N ARG A 103 0.54 9.82 9.96
CA ARG A 103 1.40 9.04 10.86
C ARG A 103 2.76 8.67 10.24
N ASP A 104 3.04 9.13 9.03
CA ASP A 104 4.23 8.81 8.24
C ASP A 104 4.38 7.31 7.93
N PHE A 105 3.30 6.55 7.85
CA PHE A 105 3.35 5.15 7.42
C PHE A 105 3.38 5.00 5.90
N ILE A 106 2.78 5.96 5.20
CA ILE A 106 2.89 6.11 3.75
C ILE A 106 3.33 7.54 3.40
N ALA A 107 3.98 7.68 2.25
CA ALA A 107 4.38 8.97 1.71
C ALA A 107 4.02 9.07 0.21
N PRO A 108 3.85 10.28 -0.34
CA PRO A 108 3.72 10.46 -1.78
C PRO A 108 4.87 9.79 -2.53
N ASN A 109 4.55 9.10 -3.62
CA ASN A 109 5.57 8.55 -4.51
C ASN A 109 6.04 9.65 -5.47
N PRO A 110 7.31 10.12 -5.40
CA PRO A 110 7.80 11.18 -6.27
C PRO A 110 7.85 10.79 -7.75
N GLN A 111 7.73 9.50 -8.06
CA GLN A 111 7.71 9.00 -9.43
C GLN A 111 6.30 8.90 -10.03
N TYR A 112 5.27 9.15 -9.23
CA TYR A 112 3.90 9.11 -9.70
C TYR A 112 3.49 10.44 -10.36
N ASP A 113 3.18 10.37 -11.65
CA ASP A 113 2.55 11.43 -12.47
C ASP A 113 1.06 11.11 -12.77
N PRO A 114 0.11 11.89 -12.23
CA PRO A 114 -1.31 11.66 -12.48
C PRO A 114 -1.72 11.79 -13.96
N ARG A 115 -1.00 12.57 -14.78
CA ARG A 115 -1.33 12.78 -16.19
C ARG A 115 -1.09 11.53 -17.01
N ILE A 116 -0.02 10.79 -16.73
CA ILE A 116 0.28 9.53 -17.42
C ILE A 116 -0.73 8.46 -16.99
N ALA A 117 -1.10 8.40 -15.70
CA ALA A 117 -2.12 7.47 -15.20
C ALA A 117 -3.47 7.65 -15.91
N ILE A 118 -3.92 8.91 -16.09
CA ILE A 118 -5.16 9.23 -16.79
C ILE A 118 -5.11 8.77 -18.26
N ARG A 119 -3.99 9.00 -18.95
CA ARG A 119 -3.82 8.61 -20.36
C ARG A 119 -3.89 7.10 -20.57
N ILE A 120 -3.32 6.31 -19.66
CA ILE A 120 -3.39 4.84 -19.72
C ILE A 120 -4.84 4.37 -19.58
N HIS A 121 -5.56 4.86 -18.57
CA HIS A 121 -6.96 4.49 -18.37
C HIS A 121 -7.89 4.91 -19.51
N GLN A 122 -7.55 5.95 -20.28
CA GLN A 122 -8.28 6.33 -21.49
C GLN A 122 -7.97 5.41 -22.67
N LYS A 123 -6.74 4.89 -22.76
CA LYS A 123 -6.32 3.98 -23.83
C LYS A 123 -6.97 2.59 -23.69
N ASP A 124 -7.18 2.11 -22.47
CA ASP A 124 -7.84 0.81 -22.20
C ASP A 124 -9.37 0.83 -22.44
N ARG A 125 -9.96 1.99 -22.76
CA ARG A 125 -11.40 2.17 -23.00
C ARG A 125 -11.80 2.28 -24.48
N ASN A 126 -10.82 2.26 -25.39
CA ASN A 126 -11.02 2.29 -26.84
C ASN A 126 -10.60 0.95 -27.46
#